data_AF-A0A7V9HRP7-F1
#
_entry.id   AF-A0A7V9HRP7-F1
#
_cell.length_a   1.000
_cell.length_b   1.000
_cell.length_c   1.000
_cell.angle_alpha   90.00
_cell.angle_beta   90.00
_cell.angle_gamma   90.00
#
_symmetry.space_group_name_H-M   'P 1'
#
loop_
_entity.id
_entity.type
_entity.pdbx_description
1 polymer ?
#
loop_
_entity_poly.entity_id
_entity_poly.type
_entity_poly.pdbx_seq_one_letter_code
_entity_poly.pdbx_strand_id
1 'polypeptide(L)'
;MPQIIHPVEAQVIGEHRVRIRFEDGAEGELDFSGFSWRGVFAPLKDPSFFALARVDPQLRTLAWPNGADLAPETLHNWVAQGVERVPG
;
A
#
# COMPACT_ATOMS: atom_id res chain seq x y z
N MET A 1 2.93 17.40 17.45
CA MET A 1 2.36 16.81 16.23
C MET A 1 2.86 15.38 16.16
N PRO A 2 2.02 14.35 16.00
CA PRO A 2 2.53 13.01 15.76
C PRO A 2 3.36 13.02 14.48
N GLN A 3 4.51 12.35 14.49
CA GLN A 3 5.32 12.20 13.28
C GLN A 3 4.64 11.20 12.35
N ILE A 4 4.52 11.56 11.07
CA ILE A 4 4.10 10.63 10.03
C ILE A 4 5.30 9.75 9.71
N ILE A 5 5.12 8.43 9.78
CA ILE A 5 6.14 7.45 9.42
C ILE A 5 5.96 7.09 7.96
N HIS A 6 6.99 7.30 7.16
CA HIS A 6 6.90 7.14 5.71
C HIS A 6 7.36 5.75 5.23
N PRO A 7 6.68 5.17 4.23
CA PRO A 7 7.19 3.99 3.54
C PRO A 7 8.45 4.36 2.75
N VAL A 8 9.45 3.50 2.83
CA VAL A 8 10.73 3.64 2.12
C VAL A 8 10.89 2.62 1.00
N GLU A 9 10.16 1.51 1.08
CA GLU A 9 10.19 0.43 0.10
C GLU A 9 8.82 -0.25 0.02
N ALA A 10 8.42 -0.61 -1.20
CA ALA A 10 7.24 -1.41 -1.46
C ALA A 10 7.53 -2.39 -2.59
N GLN A 11 7.24 -3.66 -2.35
CA GLN A 11 7.40 -4.74 -3.31
C GLN A 11 6.08 -5.48 -3.48
N VAL A 12 5.61 -5.60 -4.72
CA VAL A 12 4.47 -6.47 -5.04
C VAL A 12 4.95 -7.92 -5.07
N ILE A 13 4.37 -8.76 -4.20
CA ILE A 13 4.79 -10.16 -3.97
C ILE A 13 3.71 -11.19 -4.34
N GLY A 14 2.67 -10.75 -5.04
CA GLY A 14 1.56 -11.57 -5.51
C GLY A 14 0.54 -10.72 -6.26
N GLU A 15 -0.62 -11.29 -6.62
CA GLU A 15 -1.60 -10.60 -7.46
C GLU A 15 -2.12 -9.29 -6.85
N HIS A 16 -2.36 -9.27 -5.55
CA HIS A 16 -2.84 -8.10 -4.81
C HIS A 16 -2.14 -8.01 -3.45
N ARG A 17 -0.85 -8.38 -3.39
CA ARG A 17 -0.07 -8.43 -2.15
C ARG A 17 1.13 -7.53 -2.24
N VAL A 18 1.34 -6.71 -1.22
CA VAL A 18 2.49 -5.81 -1.12
C VAL A 18 3.21 -6.07 0.18
N ARG A 19 4.52 -6.32 0.11
CA ARG A 19 5.41 -6.16 1.25
C ARG A 19 5.86 -4.71 1.29
N ILE A 20 5.70 -4.06 2.43
CA ILE A 20 6.03 -2.65 2.61
C ILE A 20 6.94 -2.48 3.83
N ARG A 21 7.92 -1.59 3.71
CA ARG A 21 8.85 -1.22 4.79
C ARG A 21 8.84 0.28 5.03
N PHE A 22 8.95 0.66 6.29
CA PHE A 22 8.91 2.04 6.78
C PHE A 22 10.26 2.51 7.31
N GLU A 23 10.43 3.82 7.42
CA GLU A 23 11.67 4.46 7.89
C GLU A 23 12.00 4.16 9.37
N ASP A 24 11.00 3.81 10.19
CA ASP A 24 11.18 3.37 11.57
C ASP A 24 11.60 1.90 11.70
N GLY A 25 11.70 1.19 10.57
CA GLY A 25 12.04 -0.23 10.49
C GLY A 25 10.84 -1.17 10.56
N ALA A 26 9.61 -0.67 10.71
CA ALA A 26 8.42 -1.50 10.60
C ALA A 26 8.29 -2.09 9.18
N GLU A 27 7.90 -3.35 9.09
CA GLU A 27 7.68 -4.07 7.84
C GLU A 27 6.47 -4.99 7.98
N GLY A 28 5.71 -5.15 6.89
CA GLY A 28 4.58 -6.08 6.86
C GLY A 28 4.13 -6.43 5.45
N GLU A 29 3.36 -7.49 5.34
CA GLU A 29 2.71 -7.92 4.11
C GLU A 29 1.21 -7.60 4.19
N LEU A 30 0.71 -6.90 3.18
CA LEU A 30 -0.68 -6.48 3.07
C LEU A 30 -1.35 -7.18 1.89
N ASP A 31 -2.38 -7.97 2.17
CA ASP A 31 -3.21 -8.67 1.19
C ASP A 31 -4.49 -7.87 0.89
N PHE A 32 -4.55 -7.32 -0.33
CA PHE A 32 -5.66 -6.55 -0.86
C PHE A 32 -6.67 -7.38 -1.67
N SER A 33 -6.57 -8.71 -1.67
CA SER A 33 -7.52 -9.59 -2.38
C SER A 33 -8.97 -9.47 -1.90
N GLY A 34 -9.19 -8.96 -0.67
CA GLY A 34 -10.52 -8.66 -0.13
C GLY A 34 -11.02 -7.25 -0.42
N PHE A 35 -10.21 -6.40 -1.05
CA PHE A 35 -10.51 -4.98 -1.20
C PHE A 35 -11.57 -4.74 -2.28
N SER A 36 -12.51 -3.82 -2.02
CA SER A 36 -13.53 -3.45 -3.00
C SER A 36 -13.00 -2.38 -3.96
N TRP A 37 -12.46 -2.81 -5.10
CA TRP A 37 -11.94 -1.92 -6.16
C TRP A 37 -13.05 -1.12 -6.87
N ARG A 38 -13.20 0.17 -6.54
CA ARG A 38 -14.17 1.09 -7.14
C ARG A 38 -13.56 2.48 -7.38
N GLY A 39 -14.18 3.28 -8.25
CA GLY A 39 -13.72 4.65 -8.55
C GLY A 39 -12.29 4.67 -9.09
N VAL A 40 -11.44 5.53 -8.53
CA VAL A 40 -10.00 5.61 -8.91
C VAL A 40 -9.26 4.30 -8.66
N PHE A 41 -9.73 3.46 -7.74
CA PHE A 41 -9.11 2.17 -7.46
C PHE A 41 -9.63 1.04 -8.37
N ALA A 42 -10.63 1.26 -9.23
CA ALA A 42 -11.19 0.21 -10.08
C ALA A 42 -10.15 -0.52 -10.96
N PRO A 43 -9.14 0.16 -11.56
CA PRO A 43 -8.09 -0.51 -12.34
C PRO A 43 -7.22 -1.46 -11.51
N LEU A 44 -7.14 -1.27 -10.20
CA LEU A 44 -6.33 -2.11 -9.30
C LEU A 44 -6.88 -3.52 -9.13
N LYS A 45 -8.09 -3.80 -9.64
CA LYS A 45 -8.64 -5.16 -9.71
C LYS A 45 -7.86 -6.07 -10.66
N ASP A 46 -7.17 -5.50 -11.64
CA ASP A 46 -6.26 -6.24 -12.52
C ASP A 46 -4.90 -6.40 -11.82
N PRO A 47 -4.45 -7.63 -11.54
CA PRO A 47 -3.13 -7.89 -10.93
C PRO A 47 -1.96 -7.24 -11.68
N SER A 48 -2.06 -7.15 -13.01
CA SER A 48 -1.01 -6.58 -13.86
C SER A 48 -0.88 -5.07 -13.64
N PHE A 49 -2.02 -4.40 -13.42
CA PHE A 49 -2.04 -2.98 -13.10
C PHE A 49 -1.70 -2.73 -11.63
N PHE A 50 -2.17 -3.60 -10.72
CA PHE A 50 -1.78 -3.59 -9.32
C PHE A 50 -0.25 -3.73 -9.14
N ALA A 51 0.41 -4.55 -9.97
CA ALA A 51 1.85 -4.74 -9.97
C ALA A 51 2.67 -3.47 -10.27
N LEU A 52 2.02 -2.40 -10.74
CA LEU A 52 2.65 -1.09 -10.98
C LEU A 52 2.76 -0.22 -9.71
N ALA A 53 2.42 -0.79 -8.54
CA ALA A 53 2.55 -0.10 -7.26
C ALA A 53 4.01 0.34 -7.02
N ARG A 54 4.19 1.55 -6.53
CA ARG A 54 5.49 2.11 -6.15
C ARG A 54 5.36 3.07 -4.98
N VAL A 55 6.43 3.27 -4.22
CA VAL A 55 6.50 4.41 -3.30
C VAL A 55 6.65 5.68 -4.14
N ASP A 56 5.71 6.62 -3.99
CA ASP A 56 5.82 7.90 -4.67
C ASP A 56 6.87 8.79 -3.98
N PRO A 57 7.89 9.29 -4.69
CA PRO A 57 8.97 10.04 -4.08
C PRO A 57 8.55 11.43 -3.58
N GLN A 58 7.45 11.98 -4.09
CA GLN A 58 6.97 13.32 -3.71
C GLN A 58 5.93 13.23 -2.60
N LEU A 59 4.94 12.36 -2.78
CA LEU A 59 3.85 12.18 -1.82
C LEU A 59 4.25 11.27 -0.64
N ARG A 60 5.31 10.47 -0.82
CA ARG A 60 5.77 9.45 0.12
C ARG A 60 4.68 8.45 0.49
N THR A 61 3.82 8.11 -0.47
CA THR A 61 2.68 7.18 -0.35
C THR A 61 2.94 5.92 -1.18
N LEU A 62 2.14 4.86 -0.98
CA LEU A 62 2.07 3.76 -1.96
C LEU A 62 1.12 4.19 -3.08
N ALA A 63 1.59 4.27 -4.32
CA ALA A 63 0.82 4.85 -5.42
C ALA A 63 0.89 4.03 -6.72
N TRP A 64 -0.08 4.27 -7.59
CA TRP A 64 -0.22 3.68 -8.92
C TRP A 64 -0.27 4.74 -10.04
N PRO A 65 0.02 4.38 -11.31
CA PRO A 65 0.11 5.34 -12.43
C PRO A 65 -1.17 6.14 -12.72
N ASN A 66 -2.33 5.64 -12.30
CA ASN A 66 -3.62 6.33 -12.47
C ASN A 66 -3.90 7.38 -11.37
N GLY A 67 -2.96 7.63 -10.46
CA GLY A 67 -3.11 8.58 -9.36
C GLY A 67 -3.84 8.04 -8.14
N ALA A 68 -4.15 6.73 -8.10
CA ALA A 68 -4.56 6.09 -6.86
C ALA A 68 -3.37 6.01 -5.90
N ASP A 69 -3.59 6.30 -4.62
CA ASP A 69 -2.59 6.16 -3.58
C ASP A 69 -3.18 5.72 -2.23
N LEU A 70 -2.32 5.22 -1.36
CA LEU A 70 -2.61 4.87 0.03
C LEU A 70 -1.66 5.64 0.94
N ALA A 71 -2.26 6.36 1.90
CA ALA A 71 -1.55 7.25 2.79
C ALA A 71 -0.62 6.49 3.76
N PRO A 72 0.52 7.08 4.16
CA PRO A 72 1.50 6.43 5.04
C PRO A 72 0.90 5.99 6.36
N GLU A 73 0.07 6.81 6.98
CA GLU A 73 -0.58 6.53 8.25
C GLU A 73 -1.54 5.35 8.16
N THR A 74 -2.23 5.15 7.04
CA THR A 74 -3.13 4.01 6.83
C THR A 74 -2.32 2.72 6.74
N LEU A 75 -1.28 2.73 5.89
CA LEU A 75 -0.41 1.58 5.68
C LEU A 75 0.34 1.20 6.96
N HIS A 76 0.90 2.19 7.65
CA HIS A 76 1.66 1.98 8.90
C HIS A 76 0.75 1.44 9.99
N ASN A 77 -0.47 1.98 10.14
CA ASN A 77 -1.44 1.46 11.10
C ASN A 77 -1.78 -0.02 10.84
N TRP A 78 -1.99 -0.43 9.59
CA TRP A 78 -2.25 -1.83 9.27
C TRP A 78 -1.06 -2.73 9.61
N VAL A 79 0.16 -2.31 9.27
CA VAL A 79 1.38 -3.06 9.62
C VAL A 79 1.57 -3.13 11.14
N ALA A 80 1.41 -2.02 11.86
CA ALA A 80 1.57 -1.96 13.31
C ALA A 80 0.52 -2.80 14.07
N GLN A 81 -0.67 -2.98 13.49
CA GLN A 81 -1.74 -3.82 14.04
C GLN A 81 -1.65 -5.29 13.59
N GLY A 82 -0.67 -5.66 12.75
CA GLY A 82 -0.56 -7.01 12.19
C GLY A 82 -1.72 -7.38 11.27
N VAL A 83 -2.30 -6.40 10.58
CA VAL A 83 -3.35 -6.64 9.59
C VAL A 83 -2.72 -7.28 8.36
N GLU A 84 -2.90 -8.59 8.20
CA GLU A 84 -2.44 -9.30 7.02
C GLU A 84 -3.39 -9.13 5.83
N ARG A 85 -4.70 -9.09 6.07
CA ARG A 85 -5.73 -8.89 5.04
C ARG A 85 -6.40 -7.55 5.22
N VAL A 86 -6.26 -6.69 4.23
CA VAL A 86 -6.78 -5.33 4.27
C VAL A 86 -8.31 -5.36 4.15
N PRO A 87 -9.06 -4.73 5.07
CA PRO A 87 -10.50 -4.61 4.96
C PRO A 87 -10.88 -3.73 3.76
N GLY A 88 -11.85 -4.19 2.97
CA GLY A 88 -12.36 -3.52 1.76
C GLY A 88 -13.59 -2.67 1.98
#